data_AF-A0A9E2MG56-F1
#
_entry.id   AF-A0A9E2MG56-F1
#
_cell.length_a   1.000
_cell.length_b   1.000
_cell.length_c   1.000
_cell.angle_alpha   90.00
_cell.angle_beta   90.00
_cell.angle_gamma   90.00
#
_symmetry.space_group_name_H-M   'P 1'
#
loop_
_entity.id
_entity.type
_entity.pdbx_description
1 polymer ?
#
loop_
_entity_poly.entity_id
_entity_poly.type
_entity_poly.pdbx_seq_one_letter_code
_entity_poly.pdbx_strand_id
1 'polypeptide(L)'
;MYDHHGAAINHNPKELIQMQDLPPVYEENSCIYLFIRENLLKHSHRIEPNPMMFEIIPDEVWDIDEELDFLITDFLMRSVKA
;
A
#
# COMPACT_ATOMS: atom_id res chain seq x y z
N MET A 1 -11.66 5.38 -6.43
CA MET A 1 -10.72 6.51 -6.65
C MET A 1 -11.12 7.30 -7.88
N TYR A 2 -10.75 8.58 -7.96
CA TYR A 2 -11.00 9.42 -9.14
C TYR A 2 -9.68 9.98 -9.66
N ASP A 3 -9.54 10.10 -10.98
CA ASP A 3 -8.39 10.78 -11.58
C ASP A 3 -8.54 12.31 -11.52
N HIS A 4 -7.53 13.04 -12.02
CA HIS A 4 -7.54 14.50 -12.06
C HIS A 4 -8.62 15.12 -12.97
N HIS A 5 -9.27 14.32 -13.82
CA HIS A 5 -10.42 14.72 -14.62
C HIS A 5 -11.76 14.38 -13.96
N GLY A 6 -11.74 13.76 -12.77
CA GLY A 6 -12.94 13.31 -12.06
C GLY A 6 -13.53 12.01 -12.61
N ALA A 7 -12.78 11.25 -13.42
CA ALA A 7 -13.20 9.94 -13.89
C ALA A 7 -12.91 8.87 -12.83
N ALA A 8 -13.86 7.95 -12.63
CA ALA A 8 -13.69 6.86 -11.67
C ALA A 8 -12.64 5.85 -12.18
N ILE A 9 -11.70 5.48 -11.31
CA ILE A 9 -10.55 4.63 -11.67
C ILE A 9 -10.89 3.14 -11.48
N ASN A 10 -11.52 2.79 -10.37
CA ASN A 10 -11.70 1.39 -9.94
C ASN A 10 -13.08 1.10 -9.35
N HIS A 11 -14.06 1.96 -9.60
CA HIS A 11 -15.42 1.80 -9.11
C HIS A 11 -16.44 2.35 -10.12
N ASN A 12 -17.71 1.91 -10.00
CA ASN A 12 -18.82 2.46 -10.76
C ASN A 12 -19.56 3.51 -9.91
N PRO A 13 -19.53 4.81 -10.26
CA PRO A 13 -20.19 5.85 -9.45
C PRO A 13 -21.72 5.71 -9.35
N LYS A 14 -22.35 4.90 -10.20
CA LYS A 14 -23.80 4.65 -10.18
C LYS A 14 -24.20 3.51 -9.25
N GLU A 15 -23.22 2.79 -8.70
CA GLU A 15 -23.44 1.65 -7.81
C GLU A 15 -22.75 1.92 -6.48
N LEU A 16 -23.54 1.90 -5.40
CA LEU A 16 -23.01 2.05 -4.04
C LEU A 16 -22.93 0.67 -3.39
N ILE A 17 -21.73 0.10 -3.39
CA ILE A 17 -21.40 -1.16 -2.73
C ILE A 17 -20.71 -0.83 -1.41
N GLN A 18 -20.98 -1.60 -0.36
CA GLN A 18 -20.30 -1.41 0.92
C GLN A 18 -18.87 -1.96 0.86
N MET A 19 -17.91 -1.28 1.47
CA MET A 19 -16.49 -1.64 1.41
C MET A 19 -16.22 -3.05 1.96
N GLN A 20 -16.94 -3.46 3.01
CA GLN A 20 -16.78 -4.78 3.64
C GLN A 20 -17.24 -5.94 2.75
N ASP A 21 -18.04 -5.68 1.72
CA ASP A 21 -18.53 -6.69 0.78
C ASP A 21 -17.61 -6.83 -0.44
N LEU A 22 -16.62 -5.95 -0.59
CA LEU A 22 -15.68 -5.99 -1.70
C LEU A 22 -14.59 -7.05 -1.46
N PRO A 23 -14.07 -7.68 -2.53
CA PRO A 23 -12.86 -8.47 -2.44
C PRO A 23 -11.70 -7.63 -1.89
N PRO A 24 -10.77 -8.22 -1.12
CA PRO A 24 -9.61 -7.50 -0.61
C PRO A 24 -8.75 -6.99 -1.77
N VAL A 25 -8.21 -5.79 -1.60
CA VAL A 25 -7.24 -5.17 -2.50
C VAL A 25 -5.97 -4.93 -1.70
N TYR A 26 -4.83 -5.24 -2.31
CA TYR A 26 -3.52 -5.06 -1.71
C TYR A 26 -2.84 -3.82 -2.30
N GLU A 27 -2.18 -3.06 -1.43
CA GLU A 27 -1.31 -1.95 -1.79
C GLU A 27 0.14 -2.33 -1.47
N GLU A 28 1.05 -1.92 -2.34
CA GLU A 28 2.49 -2.04 -2.11
C GLU A 28 2.95 -0.83 -1.31
N ASN A 29 3.66 -1.05 -0.21
CA ASN A 29 3.89 -0.04 0.82
C ASN A 29 5.37 0.15 1.20
N SER A 30 6.27 -0.26 0.31
CA SER A 30 7.72 -0.10 0.41
C SER A 30 8.41 -0.66 1.66
N CYS A 31 7.71 -1.36 2.55
CA CYS A 31 8.27 -1.86 3.81
C CYS A 31 9.28 -2.99 3.59
N ILE A 32 8.93 -3.99 2.78
CA ILE A 32 9.77 -5.16 2.51
C ILE A 32 9.61 -5.60 1.06
N TYR A 33 10.73 -5.93 0.43
CA TYR A 33 10.74 -6.64 -0.83
C TYR A 33 11.67 -7.84 -0.79
N LEU A 34 11.23 -8.97 -1.36
CA LEU A 34 12.02 -10.18 -1.50
C LEU A 34 12.14 -10.57 -2.97
N PHE A 35 13.37 -10.79 -3.42
CA PHE A 35 13.67 -11.03 -4.83
C PHE A 35 14.58 -12.24 -5.03
N ILE A 36 14.36 -12.93 -6.16
CA ILE A 36 15.38 -13.79 -6.74
C ILE A 36 16.33 -12.91 -7.55
N ARG A 37 17.63 -12.97 -7.25
CA ARG A 37 18.67 -12.14 -7.90
C ARG A 37 18.56 -12.13 -9.42
N GLU A 38 18.38 -13.30 -10.02
CA GLU A 38 18.32 -13.48 -11.47
C GLU A 38 17.13 -12.71 -12.08
N ASN A 39 15.97 -12.72 -11.42
CA ASN A 39 14.80 -12.00 -11.89
C ASN A 39 14.96 -10.49 -11.77
N LEU A 40 15.55 -10.01 -10.67
CA LEU A 40 15.81 -8.58 -10.48
C LEU A 40 16.74 -8.05 -11.57
N LEU A 41 17.82 -8.78 -11.89
CA LEU A 41 18.75 -8.42 -12.97
C LEU A 41 18.08 -8.45 -14.35
N LYS A 42 17.17 -9.40 -14.58
CA LYS A 42 16.47 -9.54 -15.87
C LYS A 42 15.46 -8.41 -16.10
N HIS A 43 14.67 -8.06 -15.08
CA HIS A 43 13.55 -7.13 -15.25
C HIS A 43 13.88 -5.70 -14.87
N SER A 44 14.94 -5.45 -14.08
CA SER A 44 15.30 -4.11 -13.58
C SER A 44 14.15 -3.37 -12.89
N HIS A 45 13.21 -4.11 -12.30
CA HIS A 45 12.04 -3.58 -11.59
C HIS A 45 11.80 -4.35 -10.30
N ARG A 46 11.20 -3.67 -9.31
CA ARG A 46 10.85 -4.23 -8.00
C ARG A 46 9.56 -5.05 -8.00
N ILE A 47 8.72 -4.92 -9.02
CA ILE A 47 7.46 -5.67 -9.11
C ILE A 47 7.52 -6.49 -10.38
N GLU A 48 7.55 -7.81 -10.21
CA GLU A 48 7.52 -8.77 -11.32
C GLU A 48 6.08 -8.93 -11.85
N PRO A 49 5.88 -9.53 -13.05
CA PRO A 49 4.54 -9.71 -13.61
C PRO A 49 3.57 -10.54 -12.75
N ASN A 50 4.09 -11.40 -11.88
CA ASN A 50 3.31 -12.22 -10.96
C ASN A 50 3.89 -12.08 -9.54
N PRO A 51 3.68 -10.94 -8.86
CA PRO A 51 4.20 -10.73 -7.52
C PRO A 51 3.37 -11.52 -6.51
N MET A 52 4.01 -11.99 -5.43
CA MET A 52 3.31 -12.45 -4.24
C MET A 52 3.23 -11.29 -3.27
N MET A 53 2.01 -10.95 -2.84
CA MET A 53 1.79 -9.94 -1.81
C MET A 53 1.85 -10.60 -0.43
N PHE A 54 2.53 -9.94 0.52
CA PHE A 54 2.56 -10.35 1.92
C PHE A 54 1.85 -9.27 2.74
N GLU A 55 0.76 -9.65 3.40
CA GLU A 55 -0.04 -8.75 4.21
C GLU A 55 0.70 -8.43 5.52
N ILE A 56 0.72 -7.14 5.87
CA ILE A 56 1.24 -6.64 7.15
C ILE A 56 0.16 -5.81 7.84
N ILE A 57 0.29 -5.63 9.16
CA ILE A 57 -0.71 -4.87 9.92
C ILE A 57 -0.69 -3.40 9.47
N PRO A 58 -1.85 -2.77 9.20
CA PRO A 58 -1.91 -1.40 8.70
C PRO A 58 -1.16 -0.36 9.55
N ASP A 59 -1.12 -0.57 10.86
CA ASP A 59 -0.48 0.33 11.82
C ASP A 59 1.06 0.42 11.64
N GLU A 60 1.68 -0.56 10.98
CA GLU A 60 3.12 -0.58 10.69
C GLU A 60 3.45 -0.02 9.30
N VAL A 61 2.45 0.42 8.54
CA VAL A 61 2.57 0.82 7.13
C VAL A 61 2.71 2.34 6.99
N TRP A 62 3.66 2.94 7.72
CA TRP A 62 3.93 4.37 7.64
C TRP A 62 5.21 4.66 6.84
N ASP A 63 5.05 5.35 5.72
CA ASP A 63 6.15 5.99 5.01
C ASP A 63 6.47 7.34 5.67
N ILE A 64 7.76 7.62 5.85
CA ILE A 64 8.25 8.87 6.45
C ILE A 64 9.01 9.63 5.37
N ASP A 65 8.34 10.59 4.73
CA ASP A 65 8.93 11.46 3.70
C ASP A 65 9.17 12.88 4.23
N GLU A 66 8.27 13.37 5.08
CA GLU A 66 8.28 14.72 5.64
C GLU A 66 8.30 14.71 7.19
N GLU A 67 8.63 15.84 7.79
CA GLU A 67 8.72 15.98 9.27
C GLU A 67 7.40 15.61 9.98
N LEU A 68 6.25 15.90 9.33
CA LEU A 68 4.95 15.56 9.90
C LEU A 68 4.75 14.04 10.01
N ASP A 69 5.20 13.27 9.02
CA ASP A 69 5.09 11.81 9.01
C ASP A 69 5.89 11.20 10.16
N PHE A 70 7.08 11.76 10.42
CA PHE A 70 7.92 11.37 11.55
C PHE A 70 7.22 11.62 12.88
N LEU A 71 6.63 12.82 13.08
CA LEU A 71 5.94 13.18 14.32
C LEU A 71 4.71 12.29 14.56
N ILE A 72 3.94 11.99 13.51
CA ILE A 72 2.78 11.08 13.59
C ILE A 72 3.26 9.68 13.97
N THR A 73 4.30 9.17 13.30
CA THR A 73 4.83 7.84 13.56
C THR A 73 5.37 7.71 14.99
N ASP A 74 6.15 8.69 15.48
CA ASP A 74 6.63 8.72 16.87
C ASP A 74 5.48 8.74 17.88
N PHE A 75 4.43 9.51 17.62
CA PHE A 75 3.24 9.54 18.46
C PHE A 75 2.53 8.17 18.52
N LEU A 76 2.33 7.54 17.37
CA LEU A 76 1.70 6.22 17.27
C LEU A 76 2.53 5.15 18.01
N MET A 77 3.84 5.14 17.79
CA MET A 77 4.76 4.21 18.46
C MET A 77 4.72 4.31 19.98
N ARG A 78 4.51 5.52 20.53
CA ARG A 78 4.37 5.74 21.98
C ARG A 78 2.98 5.38 22.51
N SER A 79 1.95 5.55 21.69
CA SER A 79 0.54 5.36 22.09
C SER A 79 0.12 3.89 22.03
N VAL A 80 0.68 3.11 21.10
CA VAL A 80 0.37 1.68 20.92
C VAL A 80 1.22 0.80 21.86
N LYS A 81 2.32 1.32 22.41
CA LYS A 81 3.09 0.67 23.48
C LYS A 81 2.49 0.97 24.86
N ALA A 82 1.48 0.18 25.25
CA ALA A 82 1.09 -0.03 26.65
C ALA A 82 1.53 -1.44 27.10
#